data_AF-A0AAD8VQG4-F1
#
_entry.id   AF-A0AAD8VQG4-F1
#
_cell.length_a   1.000
_cell.length_b   1.000
_cell.length_c   1.000
_cell.angle_alpha   90.00
_cell.angle_beta   90.00
_cell.angle_gamma   90.00
#
_symmetry.space_group_name_H-M   'P 1'
#
loop_
_entity.id
_entity.type
_entity.pdbx_description
1 polymer ?
#
loop_
_entity_poly.entity_id
_entity_poly.type
_entity_poly.pdbx_seq_one_letter_code
_entity_poly.pdbx_strand_id
1 'polypeptide(L)'
;MSTSLVHSTASRSISAKLPLATAYTSSRKAATTTTMAGRAALAAVLLCAAAAMAAAQSATNVRATYNYYSPQKINWDLNTASAYCATWDANMSFAWRSKYGWTAFCGPAGPTGQASCGKCLRVTNPATGQQITARIVDQCSNGGLDLDYDTVFSKIDANGQGVNDGHLTVNYQFIDCGDN
;
A
#
# COMPACT_ATOMS: atom_id res chain seq x y z
N MET A 1 42.06 36.68 -67.16
CA MET A 1 43.50 36.44 -66.98
C MET A 1 43.63 34.97 -66.66
N SER A 2 43.91 34.15 -67.68
CA SER A 2 45.26 33.66 -68.00
C SER A 2 45.74 32.71 -66.90
N THR A 3 46.14 31.47 -67.13
CA THR A 3 46.58 30.78 -68.35
C THR A 3 46.84 29.32 -67.95
N SER A 4 46.58 28.39 -68.88
CA SER A 4 47.43 27.24 -69.24
C SER A 4 47.75 26.13 -68.20
N LEU A 5 47.42 24.85 -68.50
CA LEU A 5 48.26 23.86 -69.23
C LEU A 5 49.38 23.34 -68.29
N VAL A 6 49.71 22.06 -68.09
CA VAL A 6 49.78 20.86 -68.94
C VAL A 6 50.15 19.67 -68.02
N HIS A 7 49.74 18.45 -68.42
CA HIS A 7 50.51 17.19 -68.45
C HIS A 7 51.72 17.00 -67.50
N SER A 8 51.82 15.81 -66.88
CA SER A 8 52.60 14.71 -67.49
C SER A 8 52.80 13.52 -66.52
N THR A 9 52.29 12.37 -66.96
CA THR A 9 52.92 11.04 -66.98
C THR A 9 53.62 10.43 -65.76
N ALA A 10 53.26 9.14 -65.61
CA ALA A 10 54.13 7.99 -65.35
C ALA A 10 54.56 7.76 -63.89
N SER A 11 54.78 6.54 -63.42
CA SER A 11 54.46 5.18 -63.84
C SER A 11 55.07 4.28 -62.76
N ARG A 12 54.56 3.05 -62.62
CA ARG A 12 55.15 1.90 -61.91
C ARG A 12 55.18 1.99 -60.39
N SER A 13 55.18 0.90 -59.64
CA SER A 13 54.69 -0.47 -59.81
C SER A 13 54.90 -1.11 -58.44
N ILE A 14 53.89 -1.84 -57.97
CA ILE A 14 54.00 -3.16 -57.32
C ILE A 14 55.00 -3.27 -56.16
N SER A 15 54.50 -3.50 -54.94
CA SER A 15 54.71 -4.79 -54.26
C SER A 15 53.94 -4.90 -52.96
N ALA A 16 53.37 -6.08 -52.79
CA ALA A 16 52.51 -6.52 -51.71
C ALA A 16 53.23 -6.69 -50.36
N LYS A 17 52.49 -6.53 -49.26
CA LYS A 17 52.25 -7.62 -48.27
C LYS A 17 51.29 -7.22 -47.13
N LEU A 18 50.23 -8.04 -47.05
CA LEU A 18 49.46 -8.55 -45.91
C LEU A 18 48.57 -7.62 -45.05
N PRO A 19 47.45 -8.19 -44.52
CA PRO A 19 46.25 -7.46 -44.17
C PRO A 19 46.09 -7.26 -42.66
N LEU A 20 45.28 -6.29 -42.24
CA LEU A 20 44.46 -6.47 -41.05
C LEU A 20 43.21 -5.58 -41.09
N ALA A 21 42.07 -6.28 -41.23
CA ALA A 21 40.74 -6.01 -40.68
C ALA A 21 40.22 -4.57 -40.64
N THR A 22 39.18 -4.30 -41.41
CA THR A 22 38.17 -3.28 -41.07
C THR A 22 36.85 -3.98 -40.80
N ALA A 23 36.37 -3.82 -39.56
CA ALA A 23 35.15 -4.40 -39.06
C ALA A 23 33.92 -3.86 -39.83
N TYR A 24 33.09 -4.79 -40.33
CA TYR A 24 31.77 -4.47 -40.86
C TYR A 24 30.75 -4.76 -39.75
N THR A 25 30.20 -3.70 -39.15
CA THR A 25 29.15 -3.81 -38.14
C THR A 25 27.84 -4.20 -38.82
N SER A 26 27.53 -5.50 -38.82
CA SER A 26 26.21 -6.00 -39.20
C SER A 26 25.29 -5.97 -37.98
N SER A 27 24.25 -5.15 -38.07
CA SER A 27 23.21 -4.99 -37.05
C SER A 27 22.44 -6.31 -36.90
N ARG A 28 22.72 -7.05 -35.82
CA ARG A 28 21.89 -8.19 -35.43
C ARG A 28 20.62 -7.64 -34.79
N LYS A 29 19.49 -7.73 -35.50
CA LYS A 29 18.18 -7.73 -34.85
C LYS A 29 18.17 -8.91 -33.88
N ALA A 30 18.17 -8.62 -32.58
CA ALA A 30 17.91 -9.62 -31.56
C ALA A 30 16.48 -10.14 -31.79
N ALA A 31 16.36 -11.36 -32.30
CA ALA A 31 15.11 -12.08 -32.23
C ALA A 31 14.87 -12.36 -30.74
N THR A 32 13.94 -11.62 -30.14
CA THR A 32 13.42 -11.92 -28.82
C THR A 32 12.63 -13.21 -28.93
N THR A 33 13.34 -14.34 -28.85
CA THR A 33 12.75 -15.64 -28.59
C THR A 33 12.24 -15.59 -27.16
N THR A 34 11.00 -15.14 -27.00
CA THR A 34 10.28 -15.25 -25.73
C THR A 34 9.99 -16.73 -25.51
N THR A 35 10.97 -17.45 -24.98
CA THR A 35 10.83 -18.84 -24.53
C THR A 35 9.63 -18.91 -23.58
N MET A 36 8.78 -19.92 -23.73
CA MET A 36 7.61 -20.19 -22.89
C MET A 36 7.96 -20.16 -21.38
N ALA A 37 9.20 -20.56 -21.04
CA ALA A 37 9.77 -20.46 -19.69
C ALA A 37 9.90 -19.03 -19.15
N GLY A 38 10.23 -18.04 -20.00
CA GLY A 38 10.34 -16.63 -19.61
C GLY A 38 8.98 -15.99 -19.32
N ARG A 39 7.93 -16.42 -20.04
CA ARG A 39 6.54 -16.01 -19.77
C ARG A 39 5.99 -16.64 -18.49
N ALA A 40 6.29 -17.92 -18.25
CA ALA A 40 5.91 -18.62 -17.02
C ALA A 40 6.61 -18.02 -15.78
N ALA A 41 7.90 -17.68 -15.90
CA ALA A 41 8.66 -17.04 -14.82
C ALA A 41 8.13 -15.62 -14.50
N LEU A 42 7.82 -14.81 -15.52
CA LEU A 42 7.25 -13.48 -15.31
C LEU A 42 5.85 -13.55 -14.68
N ALA A 43 5.02 -14.49 -15.12
CA ALA A 43 3.70 -14.74 -14.53
C ALA A 43 3.83 -15.17 -13.06
N ALA A 44 4.75 -16.09 -12.74
CA ALA A 44 5.00 -16.53 -11.37
C ALA A 44 5.49 -15.39 -10.47
N VAL A 45 6.38 -14.51 -10.96
CA VAL A 45 6.85 -13.32 -10.20
C VAL A 45 5.71 -12.34 -9.95
N LEU A 46 4.85 -12.07 -10.95
CA LEU A 46 3.68 -11.20 -10.79
C LEU A 46 2.64 -11.80 -9.83
N LEU A 47 2.41 -13.11 -9.88
CA LEU A 47 1.54 -13.84 -8.95
C LEU A 47 2.10 -13.82 -7.52
N CYS A 48 3.41 -14.03 -7.33
CA CYS A 48 4.06 -13.94 -6.02
C CYS A 48 4.03 -12.50 -5.46
N ALA A 49 4.23 -11.49 -6.31
CA ALA A 49 4.11 -10.09 -5.89
C ALA A 49 2.66 -9.74 -5.49
N ALA A 50 1.67 -10.18 -6.27
CA ALA A 50 0.25 -9.99 -5.94
C ALA A 50 -0.17 -10.72 -4.65
N ALA A 51 0.36 -11.94 -4.41
CA ALA A 51 0.11 -12.67 -3.17
C ALA A 51 0.77 -12.00 -1.96
N ALA A 52 1.97 -11.43 -2.11
CA ALA A 52 2.61 -10.63 -1.06
C ALA A 52 1.87 -9.31 -0.78
N MET A 53 1.21 -8.71 -1.79
CA MET A 53 0.35 -7.55 -1.62
C MET A 53 -1.00 -7.90 -0.97
N ALA A 54 -1.46 -9.14 -1.10
CA ALA A 54 -2.66 -9.66 -0.41
C ALA A 54 -2.36 -10.13 1.03
N ALA A 55 -1.11 -10.48 1.33
CA ALA A 55 -0.68 -10.99 2.62
C ALA A 55 -0.13 -9.88 3.54
N ALA A 56 -1.05 -9.13 4.18
CA ALA A 56 -0.93 -8.63 5.57
C ALA A 56 -2.07 -7.64 5.87
N GLN A 57 -3.31 -8.12 5.84
CA GLN A 57 -4.50 -7.35 6.22
C GLN A 57 -4.90 -7.56 7.68
N SER A 58 -3.95 -8.00 8.51
CA SER A 58 -4.17 -8.33 9.93
C SER A 58 -2.88 -8.25 10.71
N ALA A 59 -2.97 -8.01 12.00
CA ALA A 59 -1.86 -8.14 12.93
C ALA A 59 -2.34 -8.62 14.30
N THR A 60 -1.41 -9.18 15.07
CA THR A 60 -1.64 -9.71 16.42
C THR A 60 -0.79 -8.99 17.45
N ASN A 61 -1.22 -9.00 18.70
CA ASN A 61 -0.51 -8.37 19.83
C ASN A 61 -0.25 -6.87 19.60
N VAL A 62 -1.25 -6.17 19.08
CA VAL A 62 -1.19 -4.76 18.73
C VAL A 62 -1.73 -3.92 19.88
N ARG A 63 -1.04 -2.83 20.20
CA ARG A 63 -1.51 -1.89 21.22
C ARG A 63 -2.74 -1.12 20.73
N ALA A 64 -3.79 -1.08 21.53
CA ALA A 64 -4.99 -0.29 21.28
C ALA A 64 -5.27 0.63 22.48
N THR A 65 -5.12 1.94 22.29
CA THR A 65 -5.57 2.93 23.28
C THR A 65 -7.04 3.26 23.07
N TYR A 66 -7.54 4.23 23.83
CA TYR A 66 -8.84 4.81 23.59
C TYR A 66 -8.80 6.33 23.52
N ASN A 67 -9.74 6.87 22.74
CA ASN A 67 -10.06 8.29 22.65
C ASN A 67 -11.57 8.49 22.85
N TYR A 68 -11.98 9.68 23.25
CA TYR A 68 -13.37 10.06 23.44
C TYR A 68 -13.89 10.82 22.22
N TYR A 69 -14.04 10.12 21.09
CA TYR A 69 -14.76 10.69 19.95
C TYR A 69 -16.24 10.91 20.29
N SER A 70 -16.81 10.02 21.11
CA SER A 70 -18.22 10.03 21.52
C SER A 70 -19.18 10.24 20.33
N PRO A 71 -19.07 9.42 19.26
CA PRO A 71 -19.75 9.67 17.99
C PRO A 71 -21.27 9.76 18.14
N GLN A 72 -21.86 9.00 19.08
CA GLN A 72 -23.29 9.05 19.38
C GLN A 72 -23.76 10.45 19.86
N LYS A 73 -22.90 11.21 20.55
CA LYS A 73 -23.23 12.56 21.06
C LYS A 73 -23.12 13.63 19.98
N ILE A 74 -22.31 13.39 18.96
CA ILE A 74 -22.04 14.31 17.85
C ILE A 74 -22.76 13.89 16.56
N ASN A 75 -23.84 13.12 16.67
CA ASN A 75 -24.63 12.63 15.53
C ASN A 75 -23.78 11.88 14.47
N TRP A 76 -22.73 11.20 14.93
CA TRP A 76 -21.73 10.50 14.13
C TRP A 76 -21.06 11.40 13.09
N ASP A 77 -20.95 12.71 13.33
CA ASP A 77 -20.36 13.67 12.41
C ASP A 77 -18.83 13.69 12.52
N LEU A 78 -18.15 13.28 11.44
CA LEU A 78 -16.70 13.22 11.39
C LEU A 78 -16.06 14.62 11.48
N ASN A 79 -16.74 15.67 10.98
CA ASN A 79 -16.23 17.04 11.06
C ASN A 79 -16.19 17.54 12.50
N THR A 80 -17.26 17.27 13.26
CA THR A 80 -17.32 17.64 14.69
C THR A 80 -16.21 16.97 15.49
N ALA A 81 -15.89 15.71 15.19
CA ALA A 81 -14.76 15.01 15.81
C ALA A 81 -13.38 15.48 15.32
N SER A 82 -13.31 16.35 14.31
CA SER A 82 -12.06 16.69 13.60
C SER A 82 -11.28 15.45 13.14
N ALA A 83 -12.00 14.38 12.79
CA ALA A 83 -11.39 13.12 12.41
C ALA A 83 -10.66 13.27 11.07
N TYR A 84 -9.46 12.68 10.93
CA TYR A 84 -8.66 12.81 9.71
C TYR A 84 -9.41 12.44 8.43
N CYS A 85 -10.29 11.43 8.48
CA CYS A 85 -11.04 10.99 7.31
C CYS A 85 -12.23 11.90 6.96
N ALA A 86 -12.54 12.94 7.74
CA ALA A 86 -13.65 13.85 7.48
C ALA A 86 -13.55 14.51 6.09
N THR A 87 -12.33 14.76 5.59
CA THR A 87 -12.09 15.31 4.25
C THR A 87 -12.77 14.50 3.13
N TRP A 88 -12.92 13.19 3.29
CA TRP A 88 -13.47 12.30 2.26
C TRP A 88 -14.80 11.66 2.68
N ASP A 89 -14.97 11.36 3.96
CA ASP A 89 -16.07 10.50 4.43
C ASP A 89 -17.17 11.26 5.20
N ALA A 90 -17.01 12.57 5.47
CA ALA A 90 -17.99 13.31 6.28
C ALA A 90 -19.39 13.39 5.65
N ASN A 91 -19.46 13.37 4.31
CA ASN A 91 -20.73 13.44 3.57
C ASN A 91 -21.41 12.07 3.40
N MET A 92 -20.83 11.00 3.94
CA MET A 92 -21.47 9.69 3.95
C MET A 92 -22.79 9.73 4.74
N SER A 93 -23.72 8.85 4.36
CA SER A 93 -25.03 8.78 5.01
C SER A 93 -24.91 8.52 6.52
N PHE A 94 -25.89 8.96 7.30
CA PHE A 94 -25.93 8.66 8.72
C PHE A 94 -25.85 7.15 8.99
N ALA A 95 -26.57 6.35 8.18
CA ALA A 95 -26.55 4.89 8.29
C ALA A 95 -25.13 4.32 8.13
N TRP A 96 -24.34 4.86 7.20
CA TRP A 96 -22.95 4.44 7.01
C TRP A 96 -22.06 4.85 8.19
N ARG A 97 -22.17 6.11 8.63
CA ARG A 97 -21.36 6.71 9.70
C ARG A 97 -21.62 6.05 11.06
N SER A 98 -22.85 5.61 11.30
CA SER A 98 -23.33 5.02 12.56
C SER A 98 -23.37 3.49 12.60
N LYS A 99 -23.01 2.81 11.50
CA LYS A 99 -23.08 1.36 11.40
C LYS A 99 -22.18 0.63 12.40
N TYR A 100 -20.99 1.17 12.64
CA TYR A 100 -19.96 0.58 13.52
C TYR A 100 -19.34 1.68 14.39
N GLY A 101 -18.82 1.29 15.55
CA GLY A 101 -18.03 2.20 16.39
C GLY A 101 -16.76 2.68 15.68
N TRP A 102 -16.17 3.76 16.19
CA TRP A 102 -15.06 4.45 15.52
C TRP A 102 -13.69 4.07 16.06
N THR A 103 -12.67 4.19 15.21
CA THR A 103 -11.27 4.07 15.60
C THR A 103 -10.33 4.89 14.71
N ALA A 104 -9.21 5.34 15.27
CA ALA A 104 -8.02 5.70 14.52
C ALA A 104 -7.15 4.48 14.24
N PHE A 105 -6.48 4.46 13.09
CA PHE A 105 -5.61 3.35 12.70
C PHE A 105 -4.22 3.80 12.24
N CYS A 106 -3.21 3.12 12.77
CA CYS A 106 -1.80 3.27 12.42
C CYS A 106 -1.02 1.97 12.71
N GLY A 107 -1.70 0.83 12.55
CA GLY A 107 -1.18 -0.49 12.85
C GLY A 107 -0.06 -0.93 11.91
N PRO A 108 0.68 -2.00 12.28
CA PRO A 108 1.87 -2.44 11.55
C PRO A 108 1.58 -3.13 10.21
N ALA A 109 0.31 -3.44 9.92
CA ALA A 109 -0.10 -4.21 8.75
C ALA A 109 -1.42 -3.69 8.15
N GLY A 110 -1.44 -3.49 6.83
CA GLY A 110 -2.58 -2.95 6.09
C GLY A 110 -2.40 -1.47 5.73
N PRO A 111 -3.33 -0.89 4.95
CA PRO A 111 -3.26 0.51 4.55
C PRO A 111 -3.39 1.42 5.77
N THR A 112 -2.70 2.56 5.76
CA THR A 112 -2.79 3.62 6.77
C THR A 112 -3.08 4.97 6.11
N GLY A 113 -3.40 5.99 6.91
CA GLY A 113 -3.75 7.32 6.42
C GLY A 113 -5.00 7.30 5.54
N GLN A 114 -4.99 8.06 4.45
CA GLN A 114 -6.15 8.19 3.55
C GLN A 114 -6.60 6.82 3.00
N ALA A 115 -5.66 5.92 2.70
CA ALA A 115 -5.99 4.61 2.13
C ALA A 115 -6.77 3.70 3.09
N SER A 116 -6.77 4.00 4.40
CA SER A 116 -7.57 3.27 5.40
C SER A 116 -8.94 3.88 5.68
N CYS A 117 -9.20 5.12 5.26
CA CYS A 117 -10.44 5.81 5.57
C CYS A 117 -11.67 5.01 5.13
N GLY A 118 -12.62 4.88 6.04
CA GLY A 118 -13.88 4.18 5.83
C GLY A 118 -13.79 2.65 5.87
N LYS A 119 -12.60 2.04 5.95
CA LYS A 119 -12.45 0.58 6.06
C LYS A 119 -12.85 0.07 7.44
N CYS A 120 -13.19 -1.21 7.53
CA CYS A 120 -13.59 -1.85 8.78
C CYS A 120 -12.57 -2.86 9.28
N LEU A 121 -12.41 -2.90 10.59
CA LEU A 121 -11.58 -3.85 11.31
C LEU A 121 -12.46 -4.71 12.20
N ARG A 122 -12.27 -6.03 12.16
CA ARG A 122 -12.64 -6.90 13.27
C ARG A 122 -11.52 -6.84 14.30
N VAL A 123 -11.81 -6.27 15.46
CA VAL A 123 -10.87 -6.14 16.60
C VAL A 123 -11.22 -7.19 17.64
N THR A 124 -10.23 -7.94 18.12
CA THR A 124 -10.39 -9.01 19.09
C THR A 124 -9.49 -8.74 20.30
N ASN A 125 -10.07 -8.77 21.51
CA ASN A 125 -9.31 -8.84 22.74
C ASN A 125 -9.01 -10.32 23.06
N PRO A 126 -7.77 -10.81 22.89
CA PRO A 126 -7.41 -12.19 23.17
C PRO A 126 -7.52 -12.55 24.66
N ALA A 127 -7.44 -11.58 25.58
CA ALA A 127 -7.53 -11.84 27.02
C ALA A 127 -8.95 -12.22 27.46
N THR A 128 -9.98 -11.71 26.77
CA THR A 128 -11.39 -11.97 27.10
C THR A 128 -12.11 -12.79 26.03
N GLY A 129 -11.53 -12.94 24.84
CA GLY A 129 -12.15 -13.55 23.67
C GLY A 129 -13.21 -12.66 22.99
N GLN A 130 -13.45 -11.45 23.50
CA GLN A 130 -14.43 -10.54 22.91
C GLN A 130 -13.95 -9.97 21.59
N GLN A 131 -14.89 -9.73 20.68
CA GLN A 131 -14.62 -9.14 19.37
C GLN A 131 -15.67 -8.11 19.01
N ILE A 132 -15.28 -7.11 18.24
CA ILE A 132 -16.16 -6.06 17.73
C ILE A 132 -15.68 -5.59 16.37
N THR A 133 -16.60 -5.08 15.54
CA THR A 133 -16.25 -4.39 14.30
C THR A 133 -16.18 -2.89 14.54
N ALA A 134 -15.09 -2.26 14.11
CA ALA A 134 -14.90 -0.81 14.16
C ALA A 134 -14.57 -0.27 12.77
N ARG A 135 -15.01 0.96 12.49
CA ARG A 135 -14.69 1.70 11.26
C ARG A 135 -13.54 2.66 11.51
N ILE A 136 -12.57 2.66 10.61
CA ILE A 136 -11.45 3.59 10.62
C ILE A 136 -11.93 4.96 10.14
N VAL A 137 -11.89 5.94 11.03
CA VAL A 137 -12.29 7.33 10.74
C VAL A 137 -11.13 8.32 10.93
N ASP A 138 -10.02 7.85 11.48
CA ASP A 138 -8.92 8.71 11.88
C ASP A 138 -7.56 7.99 11.74
N GLN A 139 -6.48 8.75 11.92
CA GLN A 139 -5.11 8.24 11.95
C GLN A 139 -4.50 8.43 13.33
N CYS A 140 -3.54 7.58 13.70
CA CYS A 140 -2.80 7.69 14.95
C CYS A 140 -1.29 7.60 14.74
N SER A 141 -0.52 7.70 15.83
CA SER A 141 0.95 7.57 15.82
C SER A 141 1.48 6.57 16.85
N ASN A 142 0.60 5.75 17.45
CA ASN A 142 0.95 4.79 18.50
C ASN A 142 1.36 3.40 17.97
N GLY A 143 1.43 3.22 16.64
CA GLY A 143 1.75 1.95 15.99
C GLY A 143 0.65 0.89 16.06
N GLY A 144 -0.58 1.29 16.35
CA GLY A 144 -1.70 0.37 16.56
C GLY A 144 -3.06 0.99 16.27
N LEU A 145 -3.94 0.95 17.27
CA LEU A 145 -5.30 1.50 17.18
C LEU A 145 -5.53 2.54 18.28
N ASP A 146 -6.42 3.48 18.00
CA ASP A 146 -7.02 4.34 19.03
C ASP A 146 -8.54 4.21 18.95
N LEU A 147 -9.13 3.47 19.87
CA LEU A 147 -10.53 3.04 19.82
C LEU A 147 -11.43 4.11 20.44
N ASP A 148 -12.60 4.39 19.87
CA ASP A 148 -13.58 5.18 20.63
C ASP A 148 -13.98 4.43 21.92
N TYR A 149 -13.94 5.14 23.04
CA TYR A 149 -14.16 4.53 24.36
C TYR A 149 -15.55 3.91 24.50
N ASP A 150 -16.60 4.69 24.17
CA ASP A 150 -17.99 4.32 24.43
C ASP A 150 -18.50 3.23 23.47
N THR A 151 -18.03 3.26 22.20
CA THR A 151 -18.55 2.39 21.13
C THR A 151 -17.68 1.18 20.83
N VAL A 152 -16.38 1.21 21.16
CA VAL A 152 -15.45 0.12 20.81
C VAL A 152 -14.67 -0.39 22.02
N PHE A 153 -13.83 0.44 22.65
CA PHE A 153 -12.89 0.00 23.69
C PHE A 153 -13.60 -0.69 24.86
N SER A 154 -14.58 0.00 25.46
CA SER A 154 -15.32 -0.52 26.62
C SER A 154 -16.13 -1.79 26.32
N LYS A 155 -16.43 -2.06 25.05
CA LYS A 155 -17.18 -3.26 24.63
C LYS A 155 -16.33 -4.52 24.62
N ILE A 156 -15.01 -4.37 24.49
CA ILE A 156 -14.06 -5.49 24.47
C ILE A 156 -13.13 -5.50 25.69
N ASP A 157 -13.28 -4.58 26.63
CA ASP A 157 -12.58 -4.54 27.92
C ASP A 157 -13.45 -5.05 29.09
N ALA A 158 -14.11 -6.20 28.93
CA ALA A 158 -15.05 -6.70 29.95
C ALA A 158 -14.43 -6.99 31.33
N ASN A 159 -13.11 -7.19 31.41
CA ASN A 159 -12.39 -7.41 32.66
C ASN A 159 -11.79 -6.12 33.25
N GLY A 160 -11.97 -4.97 32.59
CA GLY A 160 -11.50 -3.65 33.02
C GLY A 160 -9.98 -3.48 33.04
N GLN A 161 -9.21 -4.46 32.56
CA GLN A 161 -7.75 -4.38 32.59
C GLN A 161 -7.23 -3.35 31.60
N GLY A 162 -7.91 -3.20 30.45
CA GLY A 162 -7.53 -2.20 29.45
C GLY A 162 -7.59 -0.78 29.99
N VAL A 163 -8.64 -0.43 30.74
CA VAL A 163 -8.71 0.87 31.43
C VAL A 163 -7.60 1.01 32.47
N ASN A 164 -7.35 -0.02 33.28
CA ASN A 164 -6.31 0.02 34.31
C ASN A 164 -4.91 0.21 33.71
N ASP A 165 -4.62 -0.44 32.59
CA ASP A 165 -3.34 -0.40 31.89
C ASP A 165 -3.24 0.77 30.88
N GLY A 166 -4.32 1.53 30.71
CA GLY A 166 -4.44 2.60 29.72
C GLY A 166 -4.43 2.14 28.26
N HIS A 167 -4.48 0.83 27.99
CA HIS A 167 -4.57 0.24 26.67
C HIS A 167 -4.96 -1.24 26.73
N LEU A 168 -5.51 -1.76 25.63
CA LEU A 168 -5.64 -3.18 25.36
C LEU A 168 -4.49 -3.67 24.48
N THR A 169 -4.17 -4.97 24.60
CA THR A 169 -3.43 -5.70 23.55
C THR A 169 -4.46 -6.45 22.72
N VAL A 170 -4.57 -6.15 21.42
CA VAL A 170 -5.61 -6.68 20.52
C VAL A 170 -5.02 -7.36 19.30
N ASN A 171 -5.84 -8.19 18.66
CA ASN A 171 -5.63 -8.62 17.28
C ASN A 171 -6.62 -7.86 16.39
N TYR A 172 -6.25 -7.58 15.14
CA TYR A 172 -7.21 -7.04 14.16
C TYR A 172 -7.10 -7.72 12.81
N GLN A 173 -8.18 -7.64 12.05
CA GLN A 173 -8.25 -8.03 10.65
C GLN A 173 -9.12 -7.04 9.88
N PHE A 174 -8.65 -6.57 8.72
CA PHE A 174 -9.50 -5.83 7.79
C PHE A 174 -10.57 -6.77 7.25
N ILE A 175 -11.81 -6.31 7.29
CA ILE A 175 -12.98 -7.04 6.81
C ILE A 175 -13.80 -6.15 5.87
N ASP A 176 -14.67 -6.77 5.09
CA ASP A 176 -15.72 -6.05 4.38
C ASP A 176 -16.69 -5.42 5.40
N CYS A 177 -16.97 -4.13 5.24
CA CYS A 177 -17.96 -3.42 6.03
C CYS A 177 -19.40 -3.84 5.68
N GLY A 178 -19.64 -4.45 4.52
CA GLY A 178 -20.97 -4.78 4.01
C GLY A 178 -21.82 -3.53 3.70
N ASP A 179 -21.17 -2.44 3.29
CA ASP A 179 -21.80 -1.17 2.91
C ASP A 179 -22.35 -1.29 1.49
N ASN A 180 -23.46 -2.02 1.34
CA ASN A 180 -24.20 -2.17 0.08
C ASN A 180 -25.42 -1.25 0.04
#